data_AF-A0A367WG46-F1
#
_entry.id   AF-A0A367WG46-F1
#
_cell.length_a   1.000
_cell.length_b   1.000
_cell.length_c   1.000
_cell.angle_alpha   90.00
_cell.angle_beta   90.00
_cell.angle_gamma   90.00
#
_symmetry.space_group_name_H-M   'P 1'
#
loop_
_entity.id
_entity.type
_entity.pdbx_description
1 polymer ?
#
loop_
_entity_poly.entity_id
_entity_poly.type
_entity_poly.pdbx_seq_one_letter_code
_entity_poly.pdbx_strand_id
1 'polypeptide(L)'
;MCVSADGKLHVGDREFRCALGVNGIIDANDKCEGDGKTPAGRWKLRYVMYRSDRRPSPKTRLPVTTISFSDGWCDDPRHPSYNCPVRLPFDASHEKLWRDDGIYNIVVVLGHNDAPPVPGKGSAIFMHIARPDYRGTEGCIALSEPDLETLLGLAQNETFIRITQ
;
A
#
# COMPACT_ATOMS: atom_id res chain seq x y z
N MET A 1 -11.25 8.43 4.22
CA MET A 1 -11.01 8.76 2.80
C MET A 1 -11.64 7.69 1.93
N CYS A 2 -12.01 8.03 0.70
CA CYS A 2 -12.73 7.13 -0.21
C CYS A 2 -12.00 7.03 -1.55
N VAL A 3 -11.91 5.83 -2.11
CA VAL A 3 -11.34 5.54 -3.43
C VAL A 3 -12.43 4.95 -4.31
N SER A 4 -12.58 5.49 -5.50
CA SER A 4 -13.54 5.04 -6.52
C SER A 4 -12.84 4.38 -7.71
N ALA A 5 -13.58 3.54 -8.44
CA ALA A 5 -13.08 2.76 -9.57
C ALA A 5 -12.54 3.60 -10.75
N ASP A 6 -12.89 4.88 -10.83
CA ASP A 6 -12.37 5.82 -11.82
C ASP A 6 -10.98 6.39 -11.48
N GLY A 7 -10.32 5.84 -10.45
CA GLY A 7 -8.96 6.22 -10.08
C GLY A 7 -8.89 7.55 -9.32
N LYS A 8 -9.92 7.85 -8.53
CA LYS A 8 -9.96 9.04 -7.67
C LYS A 8 -9.96 8.67 -6.20
N LEU A 9 -9.21 9.44 -5.41
CA LEU A 9 -9.19 9.37 -3.97
C LEU A 9 -9.70 10.69 -3.38
N HIS A 10 -10.71 10.63 -2.53
CA HIS A 10 -11.31 11.77 -1.86
C HIS A 10 -10.98 11.83 -0.36
N VAL A 11 -10.59 13.02 0.12
CA VAL A 11 -10.39 13.35 1.54
C VAL A 11 -11.12 14.65 1.85
N GLY A 12 -12.32 14.56 2.44
CA GLY A 12 -13.21 15.71 2.55
C GLY A 12 -13.54 16.24 1.15
N ASP A 13 -13.33 17.54 0.92
CA ASP A 13 -13.58 18.19 -0.37
C ASP A 13 -12.40 18.10 -1.37
N ARG A 14 -11.30 17.43 -0.99
CA ARG A 14 -10.13 17.26 -1.86
C ARG A 14 -10.23 15.98 -2.68
N GLU A 15 -9.87 16.07 -3.95
CA GLU A 15 -9.75 14.96 -4.89
C GLU A 15 -8.28 14.80 -5.31
N PHE A 16 -7.82 13.55 -5.35
CA PHE A 16 -6.48 13.17 -5.80
C PHE A 16 -6.60 12.09 -6.86
N ARG A 17 -5.76 12.15 -7.89
CA ARG A 17 -5.63 11.04 -8.85
C ARG A 17 -4.88 9.89 -8.19
N CYS A 18 -5.34 8.66 -8.43
CA CYS A 18 -4.63 7.46 -8.02
C CYS A 18 -4.65 6.39 -9.12
N ALA A 19 -3.58 5.60 -9.19
CA ALA A 19 -3.56 4.34 -9.91
C ALA A 19 -4.08 3.23 -8.99
N LEU A 20 -4.80 2.30 -9.60
CA LEU A 20 -5.36 1.11 -8.96
C LEU A 20 -4.73 -0.14 -9.59
N GLY A 21 -5.13 -1.31 -9.11
CA GLY A 21 -4.80 -2.58 -9.75
C GLY A 21 -5.10 -2.54 -11.24
N VAL A 22 -4.20 -3.10 -12.06
CA VAL A 22 -4.33 -3.12 -13.53
C VAL A 22 -5.63 -3.77 -14.00
N ASN A 23 -6.22 -4.65 -13.19
CA ASN A 23 -7.49 -5.34 -13.46
C ASN A 23 -8.68 -4.75 -12.66
N GLY A 24 -8.55 -3.52 -12.14
CA GLY A 24 -9.62 -2.79 -11.46
C GLY A 24 -9.77 -3.12 -9.97
N ILE A 25 -10.99 -2.95 -9.45
CA ILE A 25 -11.34 -3.18 -8.05
C ILE A 25 -12.14 -4.48 -7.92
N ILE A 26 -11.85 -5.29 -6.90
CA ILE A 26 -12.57 -6.54 -6.58
C ILE A 26 -13.08 -6.53 -5.14
N ASP A 27 -14.19 -7.21 -4.86
CA ASP A 27 -14.59 -7.47 -3.48
C ASP A 27 -13.46 -8.21 -2.73
N ALA A 28 -13.17 -7.80 -1.49
CA ALA A 28 -12.09 -8.40 -0.70
C ALA A 28 -12.27 -9.91 -0.47
N ASN A 29 -13.51 -10.41 -0.47
CA ASN A 29 -13.77 -11.83 -0.32
C ASN A 29 -13.37 -12.63 -1.56
N ASP A 30 -13.37 -12.00 -2.74
CA ASP A 30 -13.00 -12.60 -4.02
C ASP A 30 -11.54 -12.31 -4.43
N LYS A 31 -10.86 -11.41 -3.70
CA LYS A 31 -9.44 -11.11 -3.89
C LYS A 31 -8.60 -12.38 -3.80
N CYS A 32 -7.69 -12.55 -4.76
CA CYS A 32 -6.67 -13.60 -4.71
C CYS A 32 -5.27 -13.10 -5.10
N GLU A 33 -4.24 -13.89 -4.81
CA GLU A 33 -2.86 -13.55 -5.19
C GLU A 33 -2.70 -13.41 -6.71
N GLY A 34 -1.99 -12.37 -7.13
CA GLY A 34 -1.67 -12.13 -8.55
C GLY A 34 -2.84 -11.74 -9.44
N ASP A 35 -4.04 -11.49 -8.91
CA ASP A 35 -5.19 -11.08 -9.74
C ASP A 35 -5.07 -9.66 -10.32
N GLY A 36 -4.11 -8.86 -9.86
CA GLY A 36 -3.90 -7.49 -10.31
C GLY A 36 -5.03 -6.53 -9.91
N LYS A 37 -5.82 -6.83 -8.88
CA LYS A 37 -6.99 -6.05 -8.48
C LYS A 37 -6.82 -5.42 -7.10
N THR A 38 -7.32 -4.20 -6.95
CA THR A 38 -7.36 -3.51 -5.66
C THR A 38 -8.55 -4.03 -4.82
N PRO A 39 -8.35 -4.46 -3.57
CA PRO A 39 -9.43 -5.00 -2.75
C PRO A 39 -10.36 -3.90 -2.22
N ALA A 40 -11.62 -3.91 -2.66
CA ALA A 40 -12.71 -3.12 -2.11
C ALA A 40 -12.91 -3.44 -0.63
N GLY A 41 -13.24 -2.44 0.19
CA GLY A 41 -13.38 -2.64 1.62
C GLY A 41 -13.03 -1.40 2.43
N ARG A 42 -12.86 -1.58 3.74
CA ARG A 42 -12.46 -0.51 4.67
C ARG A 42 -11.20 -0.92 5.42
N TRP A 43 -10.07 -0.32 5.04
CA TRP A 43 -8.75 -0.69 5.55
C TRP A 43 -8.18 0.42 6.42
N LYS A 44 -7.63 0.08 7.59
CA LYS A 44 -6.93 1.05 8.44
C LYS A 44 -5.58 1.40 7.80
N LEU A 45 -5.17 2.65 7.89
CA LEU A 45 -3.78 3.02 7.60
C LEU A 45 -2.96 2.70 8.84
N ARG A 46 -2.14 1.65 8.77
CA ARG A 46 -1.42 1.10 9.92
C ARG A 46 -0.26 2.01 10.32
N TYR A 47 0.66 2.23 9.39
CA TYR A 47 1.85 3.06 9.58
C TYR A 47 2.46 3.41 8.23
N VAL A 48 3.39 4.36 8.25
CA VAL A 48 4.16 4.80 7.08
C VAL A 48 5.59 4.30 7.20
N MET A 49 6.13 3.76 6.11
CA MET A 49 7.53 3.47 5.92
C MET A 49 8.09 4.44 4.87
N TYR A 50 9.31 4.95 5.06
CA TYR A 50 9.92 5.85 4.08
C TYR A 50 11.43 5.66 3.92
N ARG A 51 11.97 6.08 2.77
CA ARG A 51 13.40 6.08 2.45
C ARG A 51 14.09 7.33 3.00
N SER A 52 14.65 7.23 4.21
CA SER A 52 15.34 8.35 4.86
C SER A 52 16.60 8.82 4.15
N ASP A 53 17.19 7.98 3.30
CA ASP A 53 18.31 8.32 2.42
C ASP A 53 17.90 9.19 1.22
N ARG A 54 16.61 9.22 0.87
CA ARG A 54 16.10 9.95 -0.29
C ARG A 54 15.29 11.18 0.06
N ARG A 55 14.69 11.22 1.25
CA ARG A 55 13.77 12.29 1.65
C ARG A 55 13.63 12.42 3.17
N PRO A 56 13.23 13.60 3.68
CA PRO A 56 12.88 13.76 5.09
C PRO A 56 11.64 12.95 5.48
N SER A 57 11.44 12.78 6.80
CA SER A 57 10.26 12.10 7.33
C SER A 57 8.97 12.76 6.84
N PRO A 58 7.96 11.98 6.37
CA PRO A 58 6.66 12.51 6.01
C PRO A 58 5.99 13.23 7.19
N LYS A 59 5.34 14.36 6.92
CA LYS A 59 4.50 15.04 7.91
C LYS A 59 3.18 14.30 8.04
N THR A 60 3.02 13.54 9.11
CA THR A 60 1.79 12.79 9.40
C THR A 60 1.63 12.54 10.89
N ARG A 61 0.41 12.19 11.31
CA ARG A 61 0.15 11.70 12.67
C ARG A 61 0.28 10.19 12.79
N LEU A 62 0.22 9.46 11.67
CA LEU A 62 0.41 8.02 11.64
C LEU A 62 1.79 7.64 12.21
N PRO A 63 1.94 6.43 12.79
CA PRO A 63 3.26 5.92 13.14
C PRO A 63 4.16 5.89 11.90
N VAL A 64 5.43 6.26 12.06
CA VAL A 64 6.40 6.32 10.98
C VAL A 64 7.63 5.50 11.33
N THR A 65 8.13 4.72 10.37
CA THR A 65 9.41 4.01 10.44
C THR A 65 10.19 4.19 9.14
N THR A 66 11.48 3.88 9.15
CA THR A 66 12.31 3.91 7.94
C THR A 66 12.31 2.55 7.23
N ILE A 67 12.49 2.57 5.92
CA ILE A 67 12.79 1.40 5.11
C ILE A 67 14.31 1.24 5.10
N SER A 68 14.80 0.02 5.30
CA SER A 68 16.20 -0.38 5.19
C SER A 68 16.39 -1.42 4.09
N PHE A 69 17.64 -1.65 3.68
CA PHE A 69 18.01 -2.60 2.62
C PHE A 69 17.57 -4.05 2.90
N SER A 70 17.29 -4.36 4.16
CA SER A 70 16.93 -5.68 4.64
C SER A 70 15.45 -5.81 4.97
N ASP A 71 14.62 -4.82 4.65
CA ASP A 71 13.17 -4.91 4.81
C ASP A 71 12.51 -5.55 3.58
N GLY A 72 11.72 -6.59 3.84
CA GLY A 72 10.85 -7.22 2.86
C GLY A 72 9.45 -7.48 3.43
N TRP A 73 8.57 -7.97 2.58
CA TRP A 73 7.21 -8.38 2.94
C TRP A 73 6.91 -9.73 2.31
N CYS A 74 6.61 -10.74 3.11
CA CYS A 74 6.38 -12.08 2.58
C CYS A 74 5.03 -12.15 1.85
N ASP A 75 5.07 -12.60 0.60
CA ASP A 75 3.89 -12.77 -0.27
C ASP A 75 3.63 -14.26 -0.59
N ASP A 76 4.41 -15.18 -0.04
CA ASP A 76 4.24 -16.63 -0.21
C ASP A 76 3.09 -17.19 0.66
N PRO A 77 1.95 -17.64 0.07
CA PRO A 77 0.82 -18.18 0.83
C PRO A 77 1.12 -19.46 1.61
N ARG A 78 2.23 -20.14 1.29
CA ARG A 78 2.63 -21.39 1.94
C ARG A 78 3.52 -21.14 3.16
N HIS A 79 4.00 -19.90 3.34
CA HIS A 79 4.92 -19.57 4.40
C HIS A 79 4.17 -19.11 5.68
N PRO A 80 4.61 -19.50 6.90
CA PRO A 80 3.98 -19.05 8.16
C PRO A 80 3.97 -17.54 8.37
N SER A 81 4.86 -16.82 7.69
CA SER A 81 4.97 -15.35 7.70
C SER A 81 4.21 -14.67 6.56
N TYR A 82 3.30 -15.38 5.88
CA TYR A 82 2.51 -14.82 4.79
C TYR A 82 1.86 -13.49 5.16
N ASN A 83 1.98 -12.50 4.27
CA ASN A 83 1.53 -11.13 4.43
C ASN A 83 2.02 -10.42 5.72
N CYS A 84 3.24 -10.73 6.15
CA CYS A 84 3.91 -10.06 7.26
C CYS A 84 5.25 -9.43 6.83
N PRO A 85 5.73 -8.40 7.56
CA PRO A 85 7.11 -7.91 7.42
C PRO A 85 8.13 -9.02 7.71
N VAL A 86 9.19 -9.08 6.90
CA VAL A 86 10.30 -10.04 7.04
C VAL A 86 11.64 -9.33 6.85
N ARG A 87 12.73 -9.99 7.25
CA ARG A 87 14.09 -9.48 7.11
C ARG A 87 14.86 -10.27 6.05
N LEU A 88 15.59 -9.58 5.19
CA LEU A 88 16.36 -10.17 4.10
C LEU A 88 17.80 -10.50 4.53
N PRO A 89 18.43 -11.57 3.98
CA PRO A 89 17.89 -12.49 2.98
C PRO A 89 16.76 -13.37 3.55
N PHE A 90 15.78 -13.67 2.71
CA PHE A 90 14.60 -14.45 3.05
C PHE A 90 14.29 -15.43 1.92
N ASP A 91 14.13 -16.71 2.24
CA ASP A 91 14.14 -17.80 1.24
C ASP A 91 12.80 -17.95 0.50
N ALA A 92 11.68 -17.68 1.18
CA ALA A 92 10.35 -17.71 0.57
C ALA A 92 10.11 -16.46 -0.29
N SER A 93 9.06 -16.51 -1.12
CA SER A 93 8.68 -15.35 -1.94
C SER A 93 8.39 -14.12 -1.08
N HIS A 94 8.87 -12.96 -1.54
CA HIS A 94 8.74 -11.70 -0.83
C HIS A 94 8.89 -10.48 -1.76
N GLU A 95 8.15 -9.42 -1.42
CA GLU A 95 8.37 -8.08 -1.95
C GLU A 95 9.57 -7.44 -1.24
N LYS A 96 10.46 -6.80 -1.99
CA LYS A 96 11.58 -6.03 -1.44
C LYS A 96 11.15 -4.58 -1.25
N LEU A 97 11.27 -4.06 -0.02
CA LEU A 97 10.83 -2.68 0.25
C LEU A 97 11.89 -1.64 -0.15
N TRP A 98 13.17 -2.02 -0.17
CA TRP A 98 14.26 -1.17 -0.65
C TRP A 98 14.39 -1.23 -2.18
N ARG A 99 13.65 -0.34 -2.87
CA ARG A 99 13.62 -0.27 -4.34
C ARG A 99 14.37 0.93 -4.90
N ASP A 100 14.90 0.79 -6.10
CA ASP A 100 15.59 1.89 -6.79
C ASP A 100 14.67 2.79 -7.60
N ASP A 101 13.56 2.24 -8.12
CA ASP A 101 12.58 2.94 -8.97
C ASP A 101 11.73 3.98 -8.24
N GLY A 102 11.92 4.14 -6.93
CA GLY A 102 11.37 5.24 -6.14
C GLY A 102 9.91 5.11 -5.75
N ILE A 103 9.18 4.10 -6.24
CA ILE A 103 7.75 3.92 -5.93
C ILE A 103 7.51 3.71 -4.43
N TYR A 104 8.52 3.19 -3.71
CA TYR A 104 8.53 2.99 -2.26
C TYR A 104 9.39 3.99 -1.49
N ASN A 105 9.65 5.19 -2.05
CA ASN A 105 10.22 6.26 -1.22
C ASN A 105 9.27 6.61 -0.05
N ILE A 106 7.97 6.38 -0.23
CA ILE A 106 6.93 6.39 0.79
C ILE A 106 6.02 5.18 0.56
N VAL A 107 5.79 4.39 1.61
CA VAL A 107 4.84 3.27 1.63
C VAL A 107 3.94 3.42 2.84
N VAL A 108 2.63 3.33 2.64
CA VAL A 108 1.64 3.28 3.72
C VAL A 108 1.08 1.87 3.78
N VAL A 109 1.29 1.22 4.91
CA VAL A 109 0.80 -0.13 5.14
C VAL A 109 -0.70 -0.08 5.42
N LEU A 110 -1.47 -0.80 4.61
CA LEU A 110 -2.92 -0.90 4.75
C LEU A 110 -3.28 -2.17 5.53
N GLY A 111 -4.33 -2.10 6.33
CA GLY A 111 -4.82 -3.23 7.12
C GLY A 111 -5.61 -4.26 6.32
N HIS A 112 -5.18 -4.56 5.10
CA HIS A 112 -5.79 -5.59 4.28
C HIS A 112 -5.12 -6.94 4.55
N ASN A 113 -5.94 -7.94 4.90
CA ASN A 113 -5.50 -9.32 5.13
C ASN A 113 -4.37 -9.46 6.18
N ASP A 114 -4.35 -8.65 7.25
CA ASP A 114 -3.15 -8.51 8.12
C ASP A 114 -3.30 -9.00 9.57
N ALA A 115 -4.49 -9.43 10.03
CA ALA A 115 -4.72 -9.77 11.44
C ALA A 115 -5.86 -10.80 11.70
N PRO A 116 -5.56 -12.11 11.71
CA PRO A 116 -4.39 -12.75 11.10
C PRO A 116 -4.54 -12.82 9.57
N PRO A 117 -3.42 -12.92 8.84
CA PRO A 117 -3.47 -13.09 7.39
C PRO A 117 -4.04 -14.46 6.99
N VAL A 118 -4.92 -14.46 6.00
CA VAL A 118 -5.50 -15.66 5.39
C VAL A 118 -4.78 -15.94 4.08
N PRO A 119 -4.05 -17.06 3.96
CA PRO A 119 -3.32 -17.45 2.76
C PRO A 119 -4.13 -17.31 1.48
N GLY A 120 -3.52 -16.68 0.47
CA GLY A 120 -4.10 -16.55 -0.86
C GLY A 120 -5.11 -15.41 -1.02
N LYS A 121 -5.44 -14.66 0.03
CA LYS A 121 -6.39 -13.53 -0.01
C LYS A 121 -5.77 -12.18 -0.39
N GLY A 122 -4.60 -12.21 -1.03
CA GLY A 122 -3.83 -11.03 -1.41
C GLY A 122 -2.89 -10.57 -0.30
N SER A 123 -1.70 -10.14 -0.68
CA SER A 123 -0.63 -9.71 0.22
C SER A 123 0.02 -8.42 -0.29
N ALA A 124 0.82 -7.78 0.55
CA ALA A 124 1.58 -6.59 0.21
C ALA A 124 0.73 -5.45 -0.42
N ILE A 125 -0.54 -5.33 -0.02
CA ILE A 125 -1.43 -4.28 -0.51
C ILE A 125 -1.12 -3.00 0.26
N PHE A 126 -0.44 -2.09 -0.42
CA PHE A 126 0.00 -0.80 0.14
C PHE A 126 -0.66 0.39 -0.55
N MET A 127 -0.46 1.56 0.05
CA MET A 127 -0.52 2.82 -0.68
C MET A 127 0.90 3.37 -0.88
N HIS A 128 1.29 3.71 -2.10
CA HIS A 128 2.66 4.13 -2.42
C HIS A 128 2.72 5.19 -3.53
N ILE A 129 3.93 5.54 -3.97
CA ILE A 129 4.11 6.54 -5.04
C ILE A 129 3.84 5.90 -6.40
N ALA A 130 3.00 6.55 -7.20
CA ALA A 130 2.68 6.16 -8.57
C ALA A 130 3.89 6.29 -9.48
N ARG A 131 3.95 5.41 -10.48
CA ARG A 131 4.85 5.62 -11.62
C ARG A 131 4.43 6.89 -12.38
N PRO A 132 5.34 7.58 -13.09
CA PRO A 132 5.01 8.85 -13.76
C PRO A 132 3.82 8.78 -14.72
N ASP A 133 3.59 7.63 -15.35
CA ASP A 133 2.50 7.37 -16.28
C ASP A 133 1.22 6.86 -15.60
N TYR A 134 1.21 6.70 -14.27
CA TYR A 134 0.09 6.13 -13.52
C TYR A 134 -0.36 4.75 -14.02
N ARG A 135 0.55 3.95 -14.62
CA ARG A 135 0.21 2.58 -15.00
C ARG A 135 -0.28 1.79 -13.79
N GLY A 136 -1.21 0.87 -14.03
CA GLY A 136 -1.86 0.07 -12.99
C GLY A 136 -0.85 -0.69 -12.11
N THR A 137 -1.23 -0.90 -10.86
CA THR A 137 -0.47 -1.66 -9.86
C THR A 137 -0.84 -3.15 -9.91
N GLU A 138 -0.23 -3.96 -9.07
CA GLU A 138 -0.63 -5.36 -8.86
C GLU A 138 -1.76 -5.52 -7.80
N GLY A 139 -2.27 -4.41 -7.29
CA GLY A 139 -3.36 -4.38 -6.30
C GLY A 139 -3.30 -3.19 -5.33
N CYS A 140 -2.13 -2.56 -5.22
CA CYS A 140 -1.92 -1.34 -4.42
C CYS A 140 -2.72 -0.13 -4.94
N ILE A 141 -2.77 0.92 -4.11
CA ILE A 141 -3.20 2.26 -4.53
C ILE A 141 -1.94 3.11 -4.68
N ALA A 142 -1.80 3.85 -5.78
CA ALA A 142 -0.63 4.70 -5.96
C ALA A 142 -0.99 6.13 -6.33
N LEU A 143 -0.39 7.13 -5.69
CA LEU A 143 -0.61 8.56 -5.94
C LEU A 143 0.70 9.24 -6.35
N SER A 144 0.65 10.43 -6.94
CA SER A 144 1.88 11.23 -7.03
C SER A 144 2.48 11.45 -5.64
N GLU A 145 3.81 11.61 -5.56
CA GLU A 145 4.47 11.87 -4.28
C GLU A 145 3.91 13.13 -3.57
N PRO A 146 3.70 14.28 -4.24
CA PRO A 146 3.09 15.46 -3.60
C PRO A 146 1.67 15.24 -3.09
N ASP A 147 0.85 14.46 -3.81
CA ASP A 147 -0.52 14.14 -3.40
C ASP A 147 -0.51 13.21 -2.19
N LEU A 148 0.38 12.20 -2.19
CA LEU A 148 0.54 11.30 -1.06
C LEU A 148 1.02 12.05 0.19
N GLU A 149 1.97 12.98 0.07
CA GLU A 149 2.39 13.84 1.18
C GLU A 149 1.24 14.69 1.72
N THR A 150 0.44 15.29 0.82
CA THR A 150 -0.73 16.08 1.19
C THR A 150 -1.75 15.23 1.94
N LEU A 151 -2.05 14.03 1.43
CA LEU A 151 -2.95 13.07 2.07
C LEU A 151 -2.44 12.67 3.47
N LEU A 152 -1.15 12.35 3.58
CA LEU A 152 -0.51 11.98 4.84
C LEU A 152 -0.59 13.10 5.89
N GLY A 153 -0.49 14.35 5.47
CA GLY A 153 -0.66 15.52 6.34
C GLY A 153 -2.09 15.70 6.87
N LEU A 154 -3.10 15.16 6.17
CA LEU A 154 -4.49 15.15 6.60
C LEU A 154 -4.84 13.94 7.48
N ALA A 155 -4.07 12.85 7.37
CA ALA A 155 -4.32 11.61 8.07
C ALA A 155 -4.15 11.74 9.61
N GLN A 156 -5.09 11.12 10.33
CA GLN A 156 -5.08 10.88 11.77
C GLN A 156 -4.77 9.40 12.08
N ASN A 157 -4.45 9.06 13.33
CA ASN A 157 -4.11 7.69 13.77
C ASN A 157 -5.22 6.66 13.48
N GLU A 158 -6.48 7.10 13.51
CA GLU A 158 -7.66 6.27 13.23
C GLU A 158 -8.19 6.49 11.80
N THR A 159 -7.32 6.83 10.86
CA THR A 159 -7.72 7.00 9.46
C THR A 159 -7.96 5.65 8.79
N PHE A 160 -9.09 5.54 8.10
CA PHE A 160 -9.41 4.42 7.23
C PHE A 160 -9.56 4.90 5.79
N ILE A 161 -9.13 4.04 4.87
CA ILE A 161 -9.46 4.12 3.45
C ILE A 161 -10.63 3.20 3.16
N ARG A 162 -11.65 3.74 2.50
CA ARG A 162 -12.75 2.97 1.94
C ARG A 162 -12.53 2.88 0.44
N ILE A 163 -12.54 1.67 -0.10
CA ILE A 163 -12.37 1.41 -1.53
C ILE A 163 -13.70 0.83 -2.03
N THR A 164 -14.29 1.45 -3.05
CA THR A 164 -15.58 1.06 -3.62
C THR A 164 -15.47 0.81 -5.10
N GLN A 165 -16.16 -0.22 -5.58
CA GLN A 165 -16.40 -0.45 -7.00
C GLN A 165 -17.26 0.63 -7.62
#